data_AF-A0A0Q6W5F9-F1
#
_entry.id   AF-A0A0Q6W5F9-F1
#
_cell.length_a   1.000
_cell.length_b   1.000
_cell.length_c   1.000
_cell.angle_alpha   90.00
_cell.angle_beta   90.00
_cell.angle_gamma   90.00
#
_symmetry.space_group_name_H-M   'P 1'
#
loop_
_entity.id
_entity.type
_entity.pdbx_description
1 polymer ?
#
loop_
_entity_poly.entity_id
_entity_poly.type
_entity_poly.pdbx_seq_one_letter_code
_entity_poly.pdbx_strand_id
1 'polypeptide(L)'
;MNITKRVLPTLFVALISSTAFAAVNGPVKAVTLSSGGLAEIVRSAEVGNDSEITIEVPLDQVDDVLKSLIVRDAKGHVKGLSLAGPNPLDETFRTLPFKPADLTSMPRLLDAIKGTRVRAGEKEGVVLGVTATEGEKETKSWQLSLMTDGGEIAMVPVPGTKVEILDDSIKAKLKTAIDVVAKGNTDGARTITLKLDGQAARNVDISYVVPAPIWKTSYRLVTGKDGTVRLQAWAIFENATGEDWIDVAVTLSSGKPVTLRQALHQHFMRSRTEVPVDTGAVTLSKARASMVKQGAARNQAGSLMAQDQSAYLEAQPAPAAAPFAMAAAEQTDNDAFRDGIRDVTRADADICVWNSKRFSQESIHWR
;
A
#
# COMPACT_ATOMS: atom_id res chain seq x y z
N MET A 1 -69.22 1.39 -41.31
CA MET A 1 -69.19 0.17 -40.48
C MET A 1 -67.72 -0.12 -40.19
N ASN A 2 -67.30 0.10 -38.94
CA ASN A 2 -65.90 0.28 -38.55
C ASN A 2 -65.10 -1.03 -38.52
N ILE A 3 -63.91 -1.01 -39.13
CA ILE A 3 -62.92 -2.09 -39.08
C ILE A 3 -61.96 -1.81 -37.92
N THR A 4 -62.11 -2.53 -36.81
CA THR A 4 -61.26 -2.40 -35.62
C THR A 4 -60.07 -3.35 -35.71
N LYS A 5 -58.87 -2.81 -35.98
CA LYS A 5 -57.60 -3.56 -35.92
C LYS A 5 -57.21 -3.82 -34.46
N ARG A 6 -57.00 -5.08 -34.09
CA ARG A 6 -56.38 -5.48 -32.82
C ARG A 6 -54.86 -5.37 -32.93
N VAL A 7 -54.25 -4.55 -32.09
CA VAL A 7 -52.80 -4.45 -31.93
C VAL A 7 -52.41 -5.27 -30.69
N LEU A 8 -51.53 -6.24 -30.87
CA LEU A 8 -50.97 -7.11 -29.82
C LEU A 8 -49.75 -6.40 -29.20
N PRO A 9 -49.63 -6.25 -27.87
CA PRO A 9 -48.44 -5.63 -27.29
C PRO A 9 -47.34 -6.69 -27.12
N THR A 10 -46.24 -6.51 -27.85
CA THR A 10 -45.03 -7.32 -27.72
C THR A 10 -44.30 -6.94 -26.43
N LEU A 11 -44.26 -7.87 -25.47
CA LEU A 11 -43.54 -7.73 -24.20
C LEU A 11 -42.02 -7.82 -24.45
N PHE A 12 -41.34 -6.67 -24.44
CA PHE A 12 -39.88 -6.59 -24.55
C PHE A 12 -39.28 -6.85 -23.16
N VAL A 13 -38.83 -8.08 -22.91
CA VAL A 13 -38.04 -8.43 -21.72
C VAL A 13 -36.63 -7.87 -21.92
N ALA A 14 -36.37 -6.70 -21.34
CA ALA A 14 -35.04 -6.14 -21.27
C ALA A 14 -34.20 -6.98 -20.30
N LEU A 15 -33.28 -7.76 -20.84
CA LEU A 15 -32.27 -8.49 -20.10
C LEU A 15 -31.29 -7.46 -19.50
N ILE A 16 -31.55 -7.01 -18.27
CA ILE A 16 -30.62 -6.17 -17.51
C ILE A 16 -29.44 -7.08 -17.16
N SER A 17 -28.38 -6.99 -17.95
CA SER A 17 -27.08 -7.56 -17.57
C SER A 17 -26.59 -6.76 -16.37
N SER A 18 -26.78 -7.32 -15.17
CA SER A 18 -26.14 -6.85 -13.95
C SER A 18 -24.63 -7.02 -14.11
N THR A 19 -23.95 -5.99 -14.62
CA THR A 19 -22.51 -5.83 -14.39
C THR A 19 -22.34 -5.80 -12.88
N ALA A 20 -21.76 -6.87 -12.33
CA ALA A 20 -21.44 -6.98 -10.92
C ALA A 20 -20.77 -5.68 -10.46
N PHE A 21 -21.40 -5.02 -9.49
CA PHE A 21 -20.80 -3.90 -8.79
C PHE A 21 -19.42 -4.35 -8.31
N ALA A 22 -18.37 -3.61 -8.68
CA ALA A 22 -17.16 -3.61 -7.87
C ALA A 22 -17.60 -3.27 -6.45
N ALA A 23 -17.50 -4.23 -5.53
CA ALA A 23 -18.02 -4.08 -4.18
C ALA A 23 -17.21 -2.98 -3.46
N VAL A 24 -17.78 -1.78 -3.44
CA VAL A 24 -17.37 -0.66 -2.58
C VAL A 24 -17.65 -1.13 -1.16
N ASN A 25 -16.59 -1.53 -0.44
CA ASN A 25 -16.43 -1.99 0.96
C ASN A 25 -17.59 -2.54 1.84
N GLY A 26 -18.86 -2.52 1.45
CA GLY A 26 -20.00 -2.91 2.27
C GLY A 26 -20.29 -1.93 3.41
N PRO A 27 -21.56 -1.68 3.78
CA PRO A 27 -21.87 -0.83 4.92
C PRO A 27 -21.39 -1.44 6.24
N VAL A 28 -21.11 -0.57 7.21
CA VAL A 28 -20.91 -0.97 8.61
C VAL A 28 -22.19 -1.59 9.14
N LYS A 29 -22.07 -2.75 9.79
CA LYS A 29 -23.19 -3.46 10.41
C LYS A 29 -23.12 -3.46 11.93
N ALA A 30 -21.92 -3.42 12.48
CA ALA A 30 -21.72 -3.44 13.93
C ALA A 30 -20.44 -2.68 14.31
N VAL A 31 -20.49 -2.04 15.48
CA VAL A 31 -19.36 -1.33 16.08
C VAL A 31 -19.28 -1.68 17.56
N THR A 32 -18.10 -2.10 18.01
CA THR A 32 -17.81 -2.29 19.44
C THR A 32 -16.84 -1.22 19.90
N LEU A 33 -17.28 -0.31 20.77
CA LEU A 33 -16.47 0.77 21.32
C LEU A 33 -15.91 0.40 22.68
N SER A 34 -14.61 0.55 22.86
CA SER A 34 -13.92 0.35 24.13
C SER A 34 -13.69 1.68 24.85
N SER A 35 -13.79 1.66 26.19
CA SER A 35 -13.38 2.80 27.02
C SER A 35 -11.86 3.07 26.96
N GLY A 36 -11.08 2.13 26.39
CA GLY A 36 -9.65 2.27 26.08
C GLY A 36 -9.34 2.95 24.75
N GLY A 37 -10.34 3.45 24.01
CA GLY A 37 -10.13 4.25 22.80
C GLY A 37 -9.88 3.43 21.53
N LEU A 38 -10.46 2.24 21.46
CA LEU A 38 -10.49 1.42 20.25
C LEU A 38 -11.93 1.14 19.82
N ALA A 39 -12.12 0.97 18.52
CA ALA A 39 -13.34 0.45 17.94
C ALA A 39 -13.05 -0.81 17.10
N GLU A 40 -13.77 -1.90 17.35
CA GLU A 40 -13.92 -2.94 16.34
C GLU A 40 -15.03 -2.52 15.38
N ILE A 41 -14.72 -2.46 14.09
CA ILE A 41 -15.67 -2.16 13.02
C ILE A 41 -15.94 -3.46 12.27
N VAL A 42 -17.21 -3.83 12.14
CA VAL A 42 -17.64 -4.94 11.30
C VAL A 42 -18.52 -4.41 10.19
N ARG A 43 -18.19 -4.76 8.95
CA ARG A 43 -18.93 -4.41 7.73
C ARG A 43 -19.22 -5.65 6.91
N SER A 44 -20.27 -5.59 6.10
CA SER A 44 -20.72 -6.71 5.26
C SER A 44 -20.79 -6.27 3.81
N ALA A 45 -20.08 -6.96 2.92
CA ALA A 45 -20.14 -6.74 1.49
C ALA A 45 -20.85 -7.93 0.81
N GLU A 46 -21.76 -7.63 -0.11
CA GLU A 46 -22.30 -8.63 -1.03
C GLU A 46 -21.30 -8.83 -2.17
N VAL A 47 -20.90 -10.07 -2.41
CA VAL A 47 -19.94 -10.45 -3.45
C VAL A 47 -20.51 -11.55 -4.33
N GLY A 48 -20.08 -11.59 -5.59
CA GLY A 48 -20.47 -12.61 -6.55
C GLY A 48 -19.43 -13.71 -6.71
N ASN A 49 -19.31 -14.22 -7.94
CA ASN A 49 -18.23 -15.13 -8.33
C ASN A 49 -16.91 -14.35 -8.39
N ASP A 50 -15.81 -14.95 -7.92
CA ASP A 50 -14.44 -14.39 -7.99
C ASP A 50 -14.38 -12.85 -7.92
N SER A 51 -14.57 -12.31 -6.72
CA SER A 51 -14.83 -10.89 -6.51
C SER A 51 -13.70 -10.19 -5.77
N GLU A 52 -13.64 -8.87 -5.92
CA GLU A 52 -12.72 -8.01 -5.17
C GLU A 52 -13.52 -7.08 -4.26
N ILE A 53 -13.10 -6.96 -2.99
CA ILE A 53 -13.62 -5.95 -2.06
C ILE A 53 -12.51 -4.92 -1.86
N THR A 54 -12.87 -3.64 -2.00
CA THR A 54 -11.93 -2.54 -1.86
C THR A 54 -12.30 -1.66 -0.68
N ILE A 55 -11.36 -1.44 0.24
CA ILE A 55 -11.53 -0.67 1.47
C ILE A 55 -10.55 0.51 1.46
N GLU A 56 -11.08 1.72 1.58
CA GLU A 56 -10.28 2.92 1.83
C GLU A 56 -10.07 3.09 3.35
N VAL A 57 -8.81 3.23 3.75
CA VAL A 57 -8.39 3.29 5.15
C VAL A 57 -7.52 4.54 5.35
N PRO A 58 -7.82 5.42 6.32
CA PRO A 58 -6.94 6.54 6.67
C PRO A 58 -5.52 6.09 6.95
N LEU A 59 -4.52 6.85 6.48
CA LEU A 59 -3.12 6.43 6.53
C LEU A 59 -2.63 6.13 7.96
N ASP A 60 -3.13 6.86 8.95
CA ASP A 60 -2.81 6.69 10.37
C ASP A 60 -3.44 5.44 11.01
N GLN A 61 -4.41 4.79 10.34
CA GLN A 61 -5.09 3.58 10.77
C GLN A 61 -4.63 2.31 10.04
N VAL A 62 -3.85 2.45 8.96
CA VAL A 62 -3.42 1.32 8.11
C VAL A 62 -2.74 0.23 8.93
N ASP A 63 -1.83 0.61 9.83
CA ASP A 63 -1.11 -0.33 10.69
C ASP A 63 -2.04 -1.15 11.60
N ASP A 64 -3.04 -0.50 12.19
CA ASP A 64 -4.01 -1.15 13.08
C ASP A 64 -4.94 -2.09 12.29
N VAL A 65 -5.36 -1.69 11.09
CA VAL A 65 -6.14 -2.54 10.19
C VAL A 65 -5.32 -3.75 9.74
N LEU A 66 -4.08 -3.56 9.27
CA LEU A 66 -3.21 -4.67 8.85
C LEU A 66 -2.99 -5.70 9.97
N LYS A 67 -2.93 -5.24 11.22
CA LYS A 67 -2.74 -6.10 12.39
C LYS A 67 -3.99 -6.88 12.79
N SER A 68 -5.18 -6.38 12.46
CA SER A 68 -6.44 -6.85 13.04
C SER A 68 -7.47 -7.34 12.01
N LEU A 69 -7.19 -7.20 10.72
CA LEU A 69 -8.12 -7.54 9.65
C LEU A 69 -8.50 -9.02 9.69
N ILE A 70 -9.79 -9.27 9.78
CA ILE A 70 -10.41 -10.60 9.73
C ILE A 70 -11.45 -10.59 8.63
N VAL A 71 -11.37 -11.56 7.73
CA VAL A 71 -12.38 -11.80 6.70
C VAL A 71 -13.14 -13.07 7.07
N ARG A 72 -14.48 -12.99 7.14
CA ARG A 72 -15.37 -14.12 7.37
C ARG A 72 -16.24 -14.32 6.14
N ASP A 73 -15.90 -15.35 5.38
CA ASP A 73 -16.66 -15.81 4.23
C ASP A 73 -17.02 -17.29 4.45
N ALA A 74 -18.32 -17.60 4.52
CA ALA A 74 -18.79 -18.95 4.81
C ALA A 74 -18.69 -19.90 3.59
N LYS A 75 -18.59 -19.37 2.37
CA LYS A 75 -18.66 -20.16 1.12
C LYS A 75 -17.55 -19.80 0.12
N GLY A 76 -16.48 -19.16 0.59
CA GLY A 76 -15.36 -18.73 -0.23
C GLY A 76 -14.10 -18.52 0.62
N HIS A 77 -13.01 -18.15 -0.04
CA HIS A 77 -11.70 -17.98 0.58
C HIS A 77 -11.02 -16.70 0.11
N VAL A 78 -10.09 -16.21 0.94
CA VAL A 78 -9.22 -15.09 0.57
C VAL A 78 -8.10 -15.62 -0.33
N LYS A 79 -8.11 -15.21 -1.60
CA LYS A 79 -7.03 -15.48 -2.57
C LYS A 79 -5.81 -14.58 -2.35
N GLY A 80 -6.04 -13.35 -1.88
CA GLY A 80 -4.95 -12.43 -1.61
C GLY A 80 -5.43 -11.08 -1.08
N LEU A 81 -4.46 -10.34 -0.55
CA LEU A 81 -4.62 -8.95 -0.10
C LEU A 81 -3.54 -8.12 -0.78
N SER A 82 -3.91 -6.97 -1.31
CA SER A 82 -2.95 -6.00 -1.85
C SER A 82 -3.16 -4.62 -1.25
N LEU A 83 -2.05 -3.94 -0.99
CA LEU A 83 -1.97 -2.61 -0.43
C LEU A 83 -0.77 -1.90 -1.08
N ALA A 84 -0.92 -0.64 -1.47
CA ALA A 84 0.18 0.16 -1.99
C ALA A 84 1.25 0.39 -0.91
N GLY A 85 2.52 0.46 -1.32
CA GLY A 85 3.65 0.71 -0.43
C GLY A 85 3.53 2.05 0.34
N PRO A 86 4.37 2.25 1.37
CA PRO A 86 4.37 3.46 2.19
C PRO A 86 4.71 4.72 1.40
N ASN A 87 5.67 4.65 0.48
CA ASN A 87 6.21 5.81 -0.24
C ASN A 87 6.01 5.64 -1.76
N PRO A 88 4.77 5.69 -2.27
CA PRO A 88 4.48 5.45 -3.70
C PRO A 88 5.15 6.50 -4.59
N LEU A 89 5.32 7.73 -4.09
CA LEU A 89 6.03 8.79 -4.77
C LEU A 89 7.52 8.42 -4.94
N ASP A 90 8.24 8.16 -3.84
CA ASP A 90 9.66 7.81 -3.92
C ASP A 90 9.90 6.55 -4.76
N GLU A 91 9.04 5.53 -4.62
CA GLU A 91 9.12 4.29 -5.40
C GLU A 91 8.93 4.54 -6.90
N THR A 92 7.99 5.41 -7.28
CA THR A 92 7.80 5.82 -8.68
C THR A 92 9.04 6.55 -9.19
N PHE A 93 9.50 7.58 -8.47
CA PHE A 93 10.62 8.42 -8.88
C PHE A 93 11.96 7.67 -8.94
N ARG A 94 12.14 6.55 -8.21
CA ARG A 94 13.31 5.66 -8.35
C ARG A 94 13.50 5.08 -9.75
N THR A 95 12.43 4.98 -10.53
CA THR A 95 12.45 4.44 -11.90
C THR A 95 12.54 5.52 -12.98
N LEU A 96 12.45 6.79 -12.57
CA LEU A 96 12.43 7.94 -13.46
C LEU A 96 13.84 8.54 -13.62
N PRO A 97 14.15 9.16 -14.77
CA PRO A 97 15.44 9.82 -14.99
C PRO A 97 15.58 11.15 -14.24
N PHE A 98 14.54 11.62 -13.55
CA PHE A 98 14.51 12.89 -12.81
C PHE A 98 13.85 12.70 -11.44
N LYS A 99 14.11 13.63 -10.53
CA LYS A 99 13.60 13.65 -9.14
C LYS A 99 12.42 14.62 -9.02
N PRO A 100 11.64 14.57 -7.91
CA PRO A 100 10.56 15.53 -7.67
C PRO A 100 11.03 16.99 -7.70
N ALA A 101 12.24 17.25 -7.18
CA ALA A 101 12.83 18.59 -7.15
C ALA A 101 13.15 19.15 -8.55
N ASP A 102 13.26 18.31 -9.57
CA ASP A 102 13.56 18.75 -10.95
C ASP A 102 12.30 19.29 -11.64
N LEU A 103 11.11 18.88 -11.20
CA LEU A 103 9.82 19.38 -11.70
C LEU A 103 9.51 20.82 -11.25
N THR A 104 10.29 21.37 -10.31
CA THR A 104 10.07 22.72 -9.77
C THR A 104 10.43 23.83 -10.76
N SER A 105 11.26 23.54 -11.77
CA SER A 105 11.65 24.54 -12.78
C SER A 105 12.07 23.89 -14.10
N MET A 106 11.72 24.53 -15.21
CA MET A 106 12.05 24.05 -16.56
C MET A 106 13.56 23.80 -16.77
N PRO A 107 14.50 24.67 -16.34
CA PRO A 107 15.94 24.41 -16.49
C PRO A 107 16.39 23.09 -15.82
N ARG A 108 15.87 22.78 -14.62
CA ARG A 108 16.21 21.54 -13.91
C ARG A 108 15.62 20.31 -14.59
N LEU A 109 14.35 20.37 -14.99
CA LEU A 109 13.70 19.27 -15.70
C LEU A 109 14.46 18.94 -16.98
N LEU A 110 14.81 19.95 -17.79
CA LEU A 110 15.57 19.77 -19.02
C LEU A 110 16.97 19.19 -18.75
N ASP A 111 17.66 19.65 -17.71
CA ASP A 111 18.98 19.11 -17.34
C ASP A 111 18.90 17.65 -16.85
N ALA A 112 17.79 17.25 -16.23
CA ALA A 112 17.57 15.89 -15.75
C ALA A 112 17.20 14.89 -16.88
N ILE A 113 16.72 15.38 -18.03
CA ILE A 113 16.36 14.53 -19.19
C ILE A 113 17.42 14.57 -20.31
N LYS A 114 18.70 14.69 -19.96
CA LYS A 114 19.83 14.56 -20.90
C LYS A 114 19.71 13.29 -21.75
N GLY A 115 20.01 13.40 -23.04
CA GLY A 115 19.83 12.33 -24.01
C GLY A 115 18.42 12.25 -24.61
N THR A 116 17.48 13.08 -24.16
CA THR A 116 16.11 13.11 -24.70
C THR A 116 16.01 14.00 -25.93
N ARG A 117 15.26 13.57 -26.94
CA ARG A 117 14.94 14.41 -28.10
C ARG A 117 13.82 15.39 -27.78
N VAL A 118 14.08 16.68 -28.04
CA VAL A 118 13.15 17.78 -27.78
C VAL A 118 13.15 18.78 -28.93
N ARG A 119 12.07 19.56 -29.04
CA ARG A 119 11.98 20.76 -29.86
C ARG A 119 11.86 21.98 -28.96
N ALA A 120 12.83 22.88 -29.01
CA ALA A 120 12.86 24.12 -28.25
C ALA A 120 12.83 25.31 -29.22
N GLY A 121 11.71 26.04 -29.24
CA GLY A 121 11.46 27.06 -30.27
C GLY A 121 11.49 26.43 -31.67
N GLU A 122 12.38 26.94 -32.53
CA GLU A 122 12.57 26.45 -33.90
C GLU A 122 13.67 25.37 -34.03
N LYS A 123 14.33 25.02 -32.91
CA LYS A 123 15.45 24.06 -32.91
C LYS A 123 14.98 22.71 -32.38
N GLU A 124 15.42 21.65 -33.05
CA GLU A 124 15.15 20.27 -32.65
C GLU A 124 16.48 19.52 -32.50
N GLY A 125 16.59 18.71 -31.45
CA GLY A 125 17.82 17.99 -31.17
C GLY A 125 17.74 17.14 -29.90
N VAL A 126 18.86 16.51 -29.56
CA VAL A 126 19.04 15.77 -28.31
C VAL A 126 19.58 16.70 -27.23
N VAL A 127 18.98 16.67 -26.04
CA VAL A 127 19.43 17.48 -24.90
C VAL A 127 20.81 17.03 -24.42
N LEU A 128 21.78 17.95 -24.44
CA LEU A 128 23.11 17.74 -23.85
C LEU A 128 23.19 18.24 -22.40
N GLY A 129 22.40 19.26 -22.06
CA GLY A 129 22.31 19.80 -20.72
C GLY A 129 21.85 21.27 -20.71
N VAL A 130 21.78 21.84 -19.51
CA VAL A 130 21.44 23.25 -19.31
C VAL A 130 22.55 23.96 -18.55
N THR A 131 23.01 25.09 -19.08
CA THR A 131 24.07 25.90 -18.48
C THR A 131 23.49 27.20 -17.94
N ALA A 132 23.84 27.56 -16.71
CA ALA A 132 23.57 28.88 -16.17
C ALA A 132 24.60 29.88 -16.72
N THR A 133 24.12 30.98 -17.26
CA THR A 133 24.92 32.14 -17.67
C THR A 133 24.64 33.30 -16.73
N GLU A 134 25.66 33.75 -16.01
CA GLU A 134 25.61 34.97 -15.20
C GLU A 134 25.80 36.18 -16.11
N GLY A 135 24.79 37.03 -16.20
CA GLY A 135 24.92 38.34 -16.84
C GLY A 135 25.55 39.35 -15.89
N GLU A 136 26.21 40.38 -16.41
CA GLU A 136 26.84 41.48 -15.65
C GLU A 136 25.90 42.23 -14.68
N LYS A 137 24.58 41.99 -14.73
CA LYS A 137 23.53 42.61 -13.89
C LYS A 137 22.69 41.59 -13.09
N GLU A 138 23.35 40.61 -12.47
CA GLU A 138 22.79 39.68 -11.46
C GLU A 138 21.57 38.82 -11.85
N THR A 139 21.05 38.88 -13.08
CA THR A 139 19.94 38.02 -13.49
C THR A 139 20.51 36.71 -14.07
N LYS A 140 20.41 35.61 -13.32
CA LYS A 140 20.77 34.28 -13.81
C LYS A 140 19.90 33.93 -15.03
N SER A 141 20.56 33.76 -16.19
CA SER A 141 19.94 33.25 -17.40
C SER A 141 20.32 31.78 -17.60
N TRP A 142 19.51 31.03 -18.33
CA TRP A 142 19.74 29.61 -18.59
C TRP A 142 19.72 29.36 -20.09
N GLN A 143 20.68 28.58 -20.59
CA GLN A 143 20.71 28.13 -21.98
C GLN A 143 20.67 26.61 -22.05
N LEU A 144 19.83 26.10 -22.94
CA LEU A 144 19.70 24.69 -23.28
C LEU A 144 20.63 24.37 -24.46
N SER A 145 21.50 23.38 -24.28
CA SER A 145 22.37 22.86 -25.33
C SER A 145 21.71 21.66 -26.00
N LEU A 146 21.54 21.71 -27.32
CA LEU A 146 20.94 20.66 -28.15
C LEU A 146 21.92 20.18 -29.22
N MET A 147 22.07 18.86 -29.38
CA MET A 147 22.74 18.27 -30.54
C MET A 147 21.72 18.03 -31.66
N THR A 148 21.86 18.75 -32.77
CA THR A 148 20.99 18.59 -33.95
C THR A 148 21.33 17.31 -34.71
N ASP A 149 20.43 16.85 -35.58
CA ASP A 149 20.70 15.69 -36.46
C ASP A 149 21.87 15.92 -37.43
N GLY A 150 22.20 17.18 -37.72
CA GLY A 150 23.37 17.57 -38.50
C GLY A 150 24.70 17.48 -37.74
N GLY A 151 24.68 17.16 -36.44
CA GLY A 151 25.86 17.09 -35.58
C GLY A 151 26.31 18.43 -34.99
N GLU A 152 25.50 19.49 -35.15
CA GLU A 152 25.80 20.82 -34.61
C GLU A 152 25.27 20.94 -33.17
N ILE A 153 25.93 21.76 -32.35
CA ILE A 153 25.43 22.12 -31.03
C ILE A 153 24.73 23.47 -31.11
N ALA A 154 23.40 23.47 -30.93
CA ALA A 154 22.59 24.67 -30.84
C ALA A 154 22.38 25.07 -29.38
N MET A 155 22.48 26.36 -29.09
CA MET A 155 22.18 26.95 -27.78
C MET A 155 20.86 27.72 -27.85
N VAL A 156 19.92 27.40 -26.98
CA VAL A 156 18.59 28.02 -26.95
C VAL A 156 18.33 28.62 -25.56
N PRO A 157 17.93 29.90 -25.42
CA PRO A 157 17.57 30.45 -24.11
C PRO A 157 16.36 29.70 -23.54
N VAL A 158 16.39 29.31 -22.26
CA VAL A 158 15.26 28.59 -21.63
C VAL A 158 14.08 29.52 -21.29
N PRO A 159 14.29 30.69 -20.66
CA PRO A 159 13.16 31.59 -20.34
C PRO A 159 12.44 32.06 -21.61
N GLY A 160 11.11 31.95 -21.62
CA GLY A 160 10.28 32.37 -22.76
C GLY A 160 10.24 31.38 -23.94
N THR A 161 11.03 30.31 -23.91
CA THR A 161 11.05 29.30 -24.97
C THR A 161 10.08 28.17 -24.68
N LYS A 162 9.18 27.90 -25.64
CA LYS A 162 8.36 26.69 -25.64
C LYS A 162 9.25 25.48 -25.92
N VAL A 163 9.16 24.47 -25.05
CA VAL A 163 9.84 23.19 -25.25
C VAL A 163 8.81 22.07 -25.36
N GLU A 164 8.95 21.26 -26.40
CA GLU A 164 8.15 20.06 -26.66
C GLU A 164 9.06 18.84 -26.53
N ILE A 165 8.71 17.91 -25.64
CA ILE A 165 9.40 16.61 -25.52
C ILE A 165 8.91 15.72 -26.65
N LEU A 166 9.82 15.27 -27.53
CA LEU A 166 9.46 14.44 -28.69
C LEU A 166 9.53 12.94 -28.37
N ASP A 167 10.33 12.55 -27.37
CA ASP A 167 10.42 11.18 -26.89
C ASP A 167 9.13 10.73 -26.16
N ASP A 168 8.44 9.72 -26.71
CA ASP A 168 7.18 9.17 -26.16
C ASP A 168 7.35 8.49 -24.80
N SER A 169 8.49 7.85 -24.55
CA SER A 169 8.79 7.20 -23.26
C SER A 169 8.94 8.25 -22.16
N ILE A 170 9.68 9.34 -22.43
CA ILE A 170 9.84 10.43 -21.48
C ILE A 170 8.54 11.19 -21.27
N LYS A 171 7.73 11.41 -22.32
CA LYS A 171 6.38 11.99 -22.20
C LYS A 171 5.49 11.16 -21.26
N ALA A 172 5.45 9.83 -21.44
CA ALA A 172 4.66 8.94 -20.60
C ALA A 172 5.14 8.96 -19.14
N LYS A 173 6.46 8.95 -18.92
CA LYS A 173 7.08 9.05 -17.59
C LYS A 173 6.76 10.38 -16.90
N LEU A 174 6.85 11.51 -17.62
CA LEU A 174 6.53 12.83 -17.08
C LEU A 174 5.06 12.93 -16.70
N LYS A 175 4.15 12.42 -17.54
CA LYS A 175 2.72 12.35 -17.22
C LYS A 175 2.47 11.54 -15.93
N THR A 176 3.07 10.35 -15.84
CA THR A 176 2.98 9.49 -14.65
C THR A 176 3.50 10.22 -13.41
N ALA A 177 4.63 10.91 -13.51
CA ALA A 177 5.20 11.68 -12.41
C ALA A 177 4.27 12.80 -11.93
N ILE A 178 3.68 13.56 -12.86
CA ILE A 178 2.72 14.63 -12.54
C ILE A 178 1.47 14.05 -11.87
N ASP A 179 0.94 12.94 -12.38
CA ASP A 179 -0.23 12.26 -11.80
C ASP A 179 0.05 11.78 -10.36
N VAL A 180 1.26 11.25 -10.11
CA VAL A 180 1.68 10.81 -8.77
C VAL A 180 1.90 11.99 -7.82
N VAL A 181 2.50 13.09 -8.28
CA VAL A 181 2.65 14.31 -7.46
C VAL A 181 1.29 14.90 -7.10
N ALA A 182 0.35 14.94 -8.05
CA ALA A 182 -1.01 15.42 -7.81
C ALA A 182 -1.73 14.57 -6.75
N LYS A 183 -1.61 13.24 -6.83
CA LYS A 183 -2.20 12.31 -5.85
C LYS A 183 -1.49 12.35 -4.49
N GLY A 184 -0.16 12.52 -4.49
CA GLY A 184 0.66 12.61 -3.27
C GLY A 184 0.29 13.80 -2.38
N ASN A 185 -0.18 14.91 -2.96
CA ASN A 185 -0.68 16.04 -2.18
C ASN A 185 -2.00 15.75 -1.44
N THR A 186 -2.69 14.66 -1.79
CA THR A 186 -3.95 14.20 -1.17
C THR A 186 -3.78 12.86 -0.44
N ASP A 187 -2.55 12.51 -0.05
CA ASP A 187 -2.16 11.20 0.46
C ASP A 187 -2.61 10.93 1.91
N GLY A 188 -3.92 11.03 2.17
CA GLY A 188 -4.53 10.84 3.50
C GLY A 188 -5.04 9.42 3.77
N ALA A 189 -5.10 8.57 2.75
CA ALA A 189 -5.65 7.22 2.86
C ALA A 189 -4.90 6.21 1.98
N ARG A 190 -5.13 4.94 2.26
CA ARG A 190 -4.67 3.81 1.44
C ARG A 190 -5.84 2.91 1.10
N THR A 191 -5.75 2.34 -0.08
CA THR A 191 -6.72 1.36 -0.56
C THR A 191 -6.19 -0.05 -0.30
N ILE A 192 -6.92 -0.82 0.51
CA ILE A 192 -6.72 -2.25 0.70
C ILE A 192 -7.69 -2.98 -0.23
N THR A 193 -7.17 -3.86 -1.08
CA THR A 193 -7.98 -4.71 -1.97
C THR A 193 -7.88 -6.16 -1.52
N LEU A 194 -9.03 -6.76 -1.23
CA LEU A 194 -9.19 -8.16 -0.89
C LEU A 194 -9.69 -8.92 -2.11
N LYS A 195 -8.95 -9.93 -2.53
CA LYS A 195 -9.36 -10.84 -3.61
C LYS A 195 -9.97 -12.09 -3.00
N LEU A 196 -11.19 -12.40 -3.40
CA LEU A 196 -11.96 -13.53 -2.90
C LEU A 196 -12.26 -14.51 -4.02
N ASP A 197 -12.23 -15.79 -3.71
CA ASP A 197 -12.86 -16.82 -4.53
C ASP A 197 -14.18 -17.26 -3.94
N GLY A 198 -14.98 -17.95 -4.74
CA GLY A 198 -16.28 -18.45 -4.34
C GLY A 198 -17.28 -18.36 -5.47
N GLN A 199 -18.43 -18.98 -5.25
CA GLN A 199 -19.51 -19.09 -6.21
C GLN A 199 -20.79 -18.49 -5.63
N ALA A 200 -21.63 -17.98 -6.53
CA ALA A 200 -22.89 -17.31 -6.26
C ALA A 200 -22.78 -16.04 -5.41
N ALA A 201 -23.86 -15.25 -5.42
CA ALA A 201 -24.02 -14.09 -4.57
C ALA A 201 -24.05 -14.51 -3.09
N ARG A 202 -23.23 -13.86 -2.26
CA ARG A 202 -23.14 -14.12 -0.82
C ARG A 202 -22.63 -12.90 -0.07
N ASN A 203 -22.87 -12.88 1.24
CA ASN A 203 -22.33 -11.85 2.12
C ASN A 203 -20.99 -12.28 2.71
N VAL A 204 -20.06 -11.35 2.74
CA VAL A 204 -18.74 -11.50 3.36
C VAL A 204 -18.58 -10.41 4.41
N ASP A 205 -18.29 -10.84 5.63
CA ASP A 205 -18.02 -9.91 6.72
C ASP A 205 -16.54 -9.60 6.81
N ILE A 206 -16.23 -8.34 7.04
CA ILE A 206 -14.88 -7.86 7.29
C ILE A 206 -14.89 -7.16 8.64
N SER A 207 -14.01 -7.61 9.55
CA SER A 207 -13.78 -6.97 10.85
C SER A 207 -12.36 -6.45 10.95
N TYR A 208 -12.18 -5.28 11.54
CA TYR A 208 -10.88 -4.71 11.86
C TYR A 208 -11.02 -3.74 13.04
N VAL A 209 -9.89 -3.42 13.67
CA VAL A 209 -9.82 -2.53 14.82
C VAL A 209 -9.10 -1.23 14.43
N VAL A 210 -9.65 -0.11 14.87
CA VAL A 210 -9.09 1.24 14.66
C VAL A 210 -9.09 2.05 15.96
N PRO A 211 -8.21 3.06 16.09
CA PRO A 211 -8.34 4.08 17.12
C PRO A 211 -9.71 4.77 17.06
N ALA A 212 -10.31 5.02 18.22
CA ALA A 212 -11.60 5.68 18.31
C ALA A 212 -11.72 6.55 19.56
N PRO A 213 -12.57 7.59 19.56
CA PRO A 213 -12.91 8.33 20.76
C PRO A 213 -13.44 7.41 21.86
N ILE A 214 -13.06 7.68 23.09
CA ILE A 214 -13.60 6.95 24.24
C ILE A 214 -15.10 7.23 24.40
N TRP A 215 -15.88 6.19 24.68
CA TRP A 215 -17.26 6.38 25.12
C TRP A 215 -17.29 6.67 26.63
N LYS A 216 -18.30 7.42 27.08
CA LYS A 216 -18.44 7.92 28.45
C LYS A 216 -19.84 7.64 28.97
N THR A 217 -19.96 7.46 30.29
CA THR A 217 -21.27 7.39 30.97
C THR A 217 -21.60 8.72 31.66
N SER A 218 -22.87 9.10 31.67
CA SER A 218 -23.39 10.19 32.50
C SER A 218 -24.64 9.75 33.26
N TYR A 219 -24.77 10.17 34.51
CA TYR A 219 -25.88 9.77 35.40
C TYR A 219 -26.53 11.00 36.02
N ARG A 220 -27.86 11.00 36.12
CA ARG A 220 -28.63 12.04 36.80
C ARG A 220 -29.82 11.47 37.55
N LEU A 221 -30.12 12.03 38.71
CA LEU A 221 -31.34 11.76 39.45
C LEU A 221 -32.34 12.89 39.17
N VAL A 222 -33.55 12.53 38.78
CA VAL A 222 -34.64 13.47 38.52
C VAL A 222 -35.78 13.17 39.47
N THR A 223 -36.10 14.13 40.32
CA THR A 223 -37.21 14.02 41.27
C THR A 223 -38.51 14.51 40.63
N GLY A 224 -39.54 13.66 40.65
CA GLY A 224 -40.90 13.95 40.22
C GLY A 224 -41.68 14.76 41.26
N LYS A 225 -42.76 15.41 40.84
CA LYS A 225 -43.63 16.24 41.69
C LYS A 225 -44.36 15.44 42.78
N ASP A 226 -44.46 14.13 42.59
CA ASP A 226 -45.07 13.14 43.48
C ASP A 226 -44.06 12.52 44.47
N GLY A 227 -42.83 13.02 44.50
CA GLY A 227 -41.77 12.47 45.36
C GLY A 227 -41.08 11.24 44.77
N THR A 228 -41.42 10.82 43.55
CA THR A 228 -40.68 9.76 42.84
C THR A 228 -39.28 10.24 42.47
N VAL A 229 -38.29 9.34 42.50
CA VAL A 229 -36.92 9.63 42.05
C VAL A 229 -36.59 8.70 40.90
N ARG A 230 -36.24 9.27 39.74
CA ARG A 230 -35.82 8.52 38.56
C ARG A 230 -34.32 8.66 38.34
N LEU A 231 -33.61 7.53 38.25
CA LEU A 231 -32.25 7.49 37.74
C LEU A 231 -32.27 7.47 36.22
N GLN A 232 -31.51 8.35 35.59
CA GLN A 232 -31.27 8.34 34.15
C GLN A 232 -29.79 8.12 33.89
N ALA A 233 -29.47 7.13 33.07
CA ALA A 233 -28.13 6.77 32.65
C ALA A 233 -27.97 7.00 31.15
N TRP A 234 -26.86 7.60 30.75
CA TRP A 234 -26.55 7.99 29.38
C TRP A 234 -25.23 7.38 28.96
N ALA A 235 -25.18 6.89 27.72
CA ALA A 235 -23.93 6.56 27.04
C ALA A 235 -23.68 7.61 25.97
N ILE A 236 -22.47 8.19 25.99
CA ILE A 236 -22.04 9.25 25.10
C ILE A 236 -20.88 8.70 24.29
N PHE A 237 -21.00 8.70 22.97
CA PHE A 237 -19.95 8.27 22.06
C PHE A 237 -19.97 9.08 20.77
N GLU A 238 -18.89 8.98 20.00
CA GLU A 238 -18.69 9.76 18.79
C GLU A 238 -18.41 8.81 17.62
N ASN A 239 -19.12 8.99 16.51
CA ASN A 239 -18.79 8.29 15.28
C ASN A 239 -17.62 9.01 14.58
N ALA A 240 -16.42 8.42 14.70
CA ALA A 240 -15.20 8.87 14.04
C ALA A 240 -14.79 8.02 12.82
N THR A 241 -15.70 7.20 12.28
CA THR A 241 -15.41 6.30 11.15
C THR A 241 -15.39 7.00 9.78
N GLY A 242 -15.81 8.26 9.71
CA GLY A 242 -15.86 9.04 8.47
C GLY A 242 -17.10 8.79 7.60
N GLU A 243 -17.89 7.76 7.90
CA GLU A 243 -19.15 7.43 7.22
C GLU A 243 -20.35 7.51 8.19
N ASP A 244 -21.56 7.47 7.65
CA ASP A 244 -22.78 7.48 8.46
C ASP A 244 -23.16 6.05 8.89
N TRP A 245 -23.57 5.91 10.15
CA TRP A 245 -24.08 4.64 10.67
C TRP A 245 -25.58 4.57 10.47
N ILE A 246 -26.03 3.61 9.67
CA ILE A 246 -27.44 3.33 9.38
C ILE A 246 -27.73 1.90 9.84
N ASP A 247 -28.66 1.74 10.78
CA ASP A 247 -29.07 0.44 11.34
C ASP A 247 -27.89 -0.40 11.87
N VAL A 248 -26.95 0.25 12.56
CA VAL A 248 -25.72 -0.36 13.09
C VAL A 248 -25.91 -0.86 14.52
N ALA A 249 -25.53 -2.11 14.78
CA ALA A 249 -25.47 -2.64 16.14
C ALA A 249 -24.28 -2.05 16.93
N VAL A 250 -24.54 -1.30 17.99
CA VAL A 250 -23.48 -0.71 18.84
C VAL A 250 -23.33 -1.48 20.15
N THR A 251 -22.08 -1.88 20.44
CA THR A 251 -21.68 -2.48 21.72
C THR A 251 -20.72 -1.56 22.45
N LEU A 252 -20.93 -1.33 23.75
CA LEU A 252 -20.06 -0.51 24.58
C LEU A 252 -19.35 -1.39 25.61
N SER A 253 -18.03 -1.45 25.52
CA SER A 253 -17.18 -2.21 26.42
C SER A 253 -16.47 -1.28 27.41
N SER A 254 -16.61 -1.58 28.70
CA SER A 254 -15.85 -0.92 29.76
C SER A 254 -14.38 -1.36 29.80
N GLY A 255 -14.02 -2.42 29.06
CA GLY A 255 -12.65 -2.91 28.96
C GLY A 255 -11.67 -1.87 28.39
N LYS A 256 -10.45 -1.88 28.91
CA LYS A 256 -9.33 -1.03 28.46
C LYS A 256 -8.20 -1.91 27.92
N PRO A 257 -8.32 -2.40 26.68
CA PRO A 257 -7.30 -3.24 26.07
C PRO A 257 -5.97 -2.48 25.97
N VAL A 258 -4.85 -3.20 26.07
CA VAL A 258 -3.52 -2.63 25.83
C VAL A 258 -3.37 -2.33 24.34
N THR A 259 -3.20 -1.05 24.00
CA THR A 259 -3.16 -0.57 22.62
C THR A 259 -1.71 -0.44 22.14
N LEU A 260 -1.17 -1.51 21.54
CA LEU A 260 0.18 -1.50 20.97
C LEU A 260 0.16 -1.09 19.50
N ARG A 261 0.76 0.06 19.19
CA ARG A 261 1.04 0.50 17.81
C ARG A 261 2.30 -0.19 17.29
N GLN A 262 2.25 -0.68 16.07
CA GLN A 262 3.38 -1.27 15.38
C GLN A 262 3.36 -0.78 13.93
N ALA A 263 4.48 -0.22 13.47
CA ALA A 263 4.60 0.21 12.08
C ALA A 263 4.70 -1.01 11.16
N LEU A 264 3.57 -1.47 10.61
CA LEU A 264 3.48 -2.62 9.71
C LEU A 264 3.53 -2.21 8.24
N HIS A 265 3.11 -0.99 7.93
CA HIS A 265 3.13 -0.43 6.58
C HIS A 265 4.51 0.09 6.16
N GLN A 266 5.39 0.37 7.13
CA GLN A 266 6.75 0.85 6.86
C GLN A 266 7.71 -0.27 6.45
N HIS A 267 8.72 0.08 5.65
CA HIS A 267 9.78 -0.83 5.23
C HIS A 267 10.87 -0.98 6.30
N PHE A 268 11.16 -2.21 6.74
CA PHE A 268 12.30 -2.51 7.60
C PHE A 268 13.32 -3.38 6.86
N MET A 269 14.55 -2.88 6.73
CA MET A 269 15.64 -3.59 6.05
C MET A 269 16.71 -3.99 7.05
N ARG A 270 17.20 -5.23 6.97
CA ARG A 270 18.38 -5.66 7.72
C ARG A 270 19.65 -5.25 7.00
N SER A 271 20.64 -4.80 7.76
CA SER A 271 22.00 -4.63 7.26
C SER A 271 22.54 -5.97 6.78
N ARG A 272 23.10 -5.98 5.57
CA ARG A 272 23.75 -7.16 4.99
C ARG A 272 25.26 -6.94 5.00
N THR A 273 26.01 -7.92 5.46
CA THR A 273 27.47 -7.91 5.34
C THR A 273 27.84 -8.00 3.86
N GLU A 274 28.62 -7.04 3.39
CA GLU A 274 29.20 -7.11 2.06
C GLU A 274 30.38 -8.09 2.10
N VAL A 275 30.28 -9.17 1.31
CA VAL A 275 31.38 -10.12 1.15
C VAL A 275 32.18 -9.69 -0.08
N PRO A 276 33.47 -9.33 0.08
CA PRO A 276 34.32 -9.00 -1.06
C PRO A 276 34.36 -10.15 -2.06
N VAL A 277 34.32 -9.83 -3.35
CA VAL A 277 34.55 -10.83 -4.40
C VAL A 277 36.04 -11.16 -4.42
N ASP A 278 36.40 -12.38 -4.02
CA ASP A 278 37.79 -12.86 -4.10
C ASP A 278 38.19 -13.03 -5.58
N THR A 279 38.89 -12.02 -6.10
CA THR A 279 39.46 -12.06 -7.44
C THR A 279 40.85 -12.70 -7.47
N GLY A 280 41.38 -13.19 -6.35
CA GLY A 280 42.70 -13.82 -6.24
C GLY A 280 42.86 -15.05 -7.14
N ALA A 281 41.83 -15.88 -7.26
CA ALA A 281 41.83 -17.02 -8.18
C ALA A 281 41.76 -16.59 -9.67
N VAL A 282 41.11 -15.46 -9.97
CA VAL A 282 40.97 -14.90 -11.33
C VAL A 282 42.25 -14.17 -11.75
N THR A 283 42.93 -13.50 -10.84
CA THR A 283 44.26 -12.91 -11.11
C THR A 283 45.31 -14.00 -11.28
N LEU A 284 45.27 -15.07 -10.47
CA LEU A 284 46.12 -16.26 -10.68
C LEU A 284 45.85 -16.93 -12.03
N SER A 285 44.59 -17.09 -12.46
CA SER A 285 44.29 -17.71 -13.76
C SER A 285 44.71 -16.83 -14.94
N LYS A 286 44.55 -15.49 -14.86
CA LYS A 286 45.06 -14.55 -15.87
C LYS A 286 46.59 -14.50 -15.90
N ALA A 287 47.25 -14.50 -14.74
CA ALA A 287 48.70 -14.54 -14.62
C ALA A 287 49.25 -15.87 -15.17
N ARG A 288 48.60 -16.99 -14.86
CA ARG A 288 48.96 -18.31 -15.39
C ARG A 288 48.70 -18.41 -16.89
N ALA A 289 47.60 -17.86 -17.41
CA ALA A 289 47.35 -17.79 -18.86
C ALA A 289 48.37 -16.89 -19.59
N SER A 290 48.80 -15.79 -18.97
CA SER A 290 49.88 -14.92 -19.48
C SER A 290 51.23 -15.65 -19.49
N MET A 291 51.56 -16.35 -18.40
CA MET A 291 52.78 -17.16 -18.29
C MET A 291 52.77 -18.38 -19.23
N VAL A 292 51.61 -19.00 -19.49
CA VAL A 292 51.48 -20.07 -20.48
C VAL A 292 51.64 -19.52 -21.90
N LYS A 293 51.13 -18.32 -22.22
CA LYS A 293 51.40 -17.66 -23.50
C LYS A 293 52.88 -17.31 -23.68
N GLN A 294 53.54 -16.81 -22.62
CA GLN A 294 54.98 -16.51 -22.65
C GLN A 294 55.85 -17.79 -22.68
N GLY A 295 55.44 -18.84 -21.97
CA GLY A 295 56.11 -20.15 -21.96
C GLY A 295 55.93 -20.92 -23.27
N ALA A 296 54.77 -20.83 -23.93
CA ALA A 296 54.56 -21.36 -25.27
C ALA A 296 55.42 -20.64 -26.33
N ALA A 297 55.62 -19.32 -26.17
CA ALA A 297 56.56 -18.57 -27.01
C ALA A 297 58.03 -18.92 -26.73
N ARG A 298 58.38 -19.34 -25.51
CA ARG A 298 59.74 -19.76 -25.12
C ARG A 298 60.05 -21.23 -25.49
N ASN A 299 59.05 -22.10 -25.47
CA ASN A 299 59.20 -23.54 -25.74
C ASN A 299 59.20 -23.93 -27.23
N GLN A 300 58.90 -23.00 -28.15
CA GLN A 300 59.27 -23.17 -29.56
C GLN A 300 60.79 -23.08 -29.79
N ALA A 301 61.57 -22.60 -28.81
CA ALA A 301 63.02 -22.47 -28.90
C ALA A 301 63.81 -23.52 -28.08
N GLY A 302 63.16 -24.48 -27.41
CA GLY A 302 63.83 -25.32 -26.40
C GLY A 302 63.34 -26.76 -26.26
N SER A 303 62.71 -27.36 -27.28
CA SER A 303 62.28 -28.76 -27.24
C SER A 303 63.31 -29.70 -27.88
N LEU A 304 64.40 -29.96 -27.17
CA LEU A 304 65.17 -31.21 -27.24
C LEU A 304 65.61 -31.51 -25.81
N MET A 305 65.21 -32.69 -25.32
CA MET A 305 65.58 -33.34 -24.04
C MET A 305 64.58 -33.25 -22.89
N ALA A 306 64.44 -34.41 -22.26
CA ALA A 306 63.86 -34.72 -20.95
C ALA A 306 62.34 -34.95 -20.87
N GLN A 307 61.98 -36.19 -21.20
CA GLN A 307 60.87 -36.92 -20.61
C GLN A 307 61.05 -37.10 -19.09
N ASP A 308 59.91 -37.36 -18.44
CA ASP A 308 59.74 -38.19 -17.24
C ASP A 308 59.84 -37.52 -15.86
N GLN A 309 58.68 -37.16 -15.29
CA GLN A 309 58.22 -37.73 -14.01
C GLN A 309 56.84 -37.17 -13.66
N SER A 310 55.82 -38.04 -13.69
CA SER A 310 54.49 -37.80 -13.11
C SER A 310 54.42 -38.47 -11.74
N ALA A 311 54.24 -37.68 -10.68
CA ALA A 311 53.95 -38.20 -9.34
C ALA A 311 52.85 -37.37 -8.64
N TYR A 312 51.74 -38.08 -8.45
CA TYR A 312 50.61 -37.94 -7.54
C TYR A 312 50.70 -36.95 -6.37
N LEU A 313 49.61 -36.20 -6.16
CA LEU A 313 49.15 -35.71 -4.85
C LEU A 313 47.61 -35.75 -4.83
N GLU A 314 47.07 -36.68 -4.03
CA GLU A 314 45.66 -36.86 -3.73
C GLU A 314 45.07 -35.66 -2.97
N ALA A 315 43.83 -35.31 -3.31
CA ALA A 315 43.04 -34.31 -2.61
C ALA A 315 42.26 -34.96 -1.45
N GLN A 316 42.39 -34.41 -0.25
CA GLN A 316 41.55 -34.76 0.90
C GLN A 316 40.19 -34.01 0.84
N PRO A 317 39.05 -34.65 1.20
CA PRO A 317 37.75 -34.00 1.25
C PRO A 317 37.52 -33.25 2.58
N ALA A 318 36.75 -32.16 2.50
CA ALA A 318 36.35 -31.30 3.62
C ALA A 318 35.31 -31.97 4.56
N PRO A 319 35.26 -31.60 5.85
CA PRO A 319 34.31 -32.19 6.81
C PRO A 319 32.87 -31.68 6.64
N ALA A 320 31.91 -32.57 6.88
CA ALA A 320 30.48 -32.31 6.80
C ALA A 320 29.93 -31.56 8.03
N ALA A 321 28.91 -30.72 7.79
CA ALA A 321 28.21 -29.93 8.80
C ALA A 321 27.25 -30.78 9.65
N ALA A 322 27.18 -30.51 10.95
CA ALA A 322 26.27 -31.14 11.91
C ALA A 322 24.83 -30.58 11.82
N PRO A 323 23.80 -31.39 12.12
CA PRO A 323 22.40 -30.95 12.11
C PRO A 323 22.00 -30.15 13.36
N PHE A 324 21.13 -29.16 13.15
CA PHE A 324 20.49 -28.36 14.20
C PHE A 324 19.45 -29.18 14.97
N ALA A 325 19.49 -29.10 16.31
CA ALA A 325 18.46 -29.63 17.20
C ALA A 325 17.30 -28.62 17.37
N MET A 326 16.07 -29.08 17.18
CA MET A 326 14.84 -28.34 17.50
C MET A 326 14.44 -28.62 18.96
N ALA A 327 14.28 -27.56 19.75
CA ALA A 327 13.70 -27.65 21.10
C ALA A 327 12.17 -27.75 21.00
N ALA A 328 11.58 -28.71 21.72
CA ALA A 328 10.14 -28.90 21.83
C ALA A 328 9.50 -27.77 22.64
N ALA A 329 8.39 -27.23 22.14
CA ALA A 329 7.52 -26.32 22.88
C ALA A 329 6.55 -27.13 23.73
N GLU A 330 6.56 -26.87 25.03
CA GLU A 330 5.67 -27.46 26.03
C GLU A 330 4.30 -26.79 25.93
N GLN A 331 3.25 -27.61 25.77
CA GLN A 331 1.88 -27.21 25.55
C GLN A 331 1.18 -27.11 26.91
N THR A 332 0.98 -25.89 27.41
CA THR A 332 0.16 -25.66 28.61
C THR A 332 -1.32 -25.54 28.24
N ASP A 333 -2.06 -26.52 28.73
CA ASP A 333 -3.51 -26.65 28.75
C ASP A 333 -4.14 -25.48 29.55
N ASN A 334 -5.17 -24.85 29.00
CA ASN A 334 -5.80 -23.66 29.60
C ASN A 334 -7.34 -23.77 29.55
N ASP A 335 -7.85 -24.86 30.11
CA ASP A 335 -9.29 -25.17 30.23
C ASP A 335 -9.98 -24.51 31.45
N ALA A 336 -9.41 -23.44 32.00
CA ALA A 336 -9.89 -22.82 33.25
C ALA A 336 -10.61 -21.46 33.10
N PHE A 337 -11.27 -21.18 31.96
CA PHE A 337 -11.96 -19.89 31.74
C PHE A 337 -13.44 -20.04 31.35
N ARG A 338 -14.18 -20.92 32.04
CA ARG A 338 -15.58 -21.20 31.68
C ARG A 338 -16.57 -21.43 32.80
N ASP A 339 -16.31 -20.92 34.00
CA ASP A 339 -17.35 -20.94 35.04
C ASP A 339 -17.40 -19.67 35.88
N GLY A 340 -18.59 -19.07 35.96
CA GLY A 340 -18.87 -17.91 36.79
C GLY A 340 -19.27 -16.66 36.00
N ILE A 341 -20.56 -16.54 35.69
CA ILE A 341 -21.41 -15.36 35.99
C ILE A 341 -22.85 -15.80 35.68
N ARG A 342 -23.61 -16.11 36.74
CA ARG A 342 -25.07 -16.18 36.74
C ARG A 342 -25.59 -14.93 37.45
N ASP A 343 -26.68 -14.40 36.90
CA ASP A 343 -27.62 -13.42 37.45
C ASP A 343 -27.10 -12.04 37.87
N VAL A 344 -27.38 -11.04 37.03
CA VAL A 344 -27.83 -9.73 37.52
C VAL A 344 -29.10 -9.34 36.75
N THR A 345 -30.16 -9.16 37.53
CA THR A 345 -31.52 -8.82 37.13
C THR A 345 -31.64 -7.43 36.49
N ARG A 346 -32.45 -7.38 35.45
CA ARG A 346 -32.95 -6.24 34.68
C ARG A 346 -33.38 -5.06 35.58
N ALA A 347 -32.76 -3.90 35.41
CA ALA A 347 -33.30 -2.61 35.84
C ALA A 347 -33.80 -1.88 34.59
N ASP A 348 -35.06 -1.47 34.58
CA ASP A 348 -35.63 -0.67 33.50
C ASP A 348 -35.04 0.74 33.55
N ALA A 349 -33.96 0.96 32.79
CA ALA A 349 -33.36 2.26 32.55
C ALA A 349 -33.68 2.70 31.11
N ASP A 350 -34.25 3.89 30.96
CA ASP A 350 -34.38 4.53 29.65
C ASP A 350 -32.97 4.89 29.15
N ILE A 351 -32.43 4.12 28.20
CA ILE A 351 -31.12 4.37 27.57
C ILE A 351 -31.35 5.28 26.35
N CYS A 352 -30.77 6.48 26.38
CA CYS A 352 -30.74 7.39 25.25
C CYS A 352 -29.31 7.50 24.71
N VAL A 353 -29.18 7.41 23.38
CA VAL A 353 -27.91 7.52 22.67
C VAL A 353 -27.76 8.92 22.10
N TRP A 354 -26.64 9.56 22.40
CA TRP A 354 -26.25 10.81 21.76
C TRP A 354 -25.06 10.57 20.84
N ASN A 355 -25.27 10.75 19.53
CA ASN A 355 -24.25 10.77 18.49
C ASN A 355 -24.20 12.21 17.94
N SER A 356 -22.99 12.75 17.76
CA SER A 356 -22.79 14.12 17.25
C SER A 356 -23.45 14.40 15.89
N LYS A 357 -23.81 13.35 15.14
CA LYS A 357 -24.52 13.46 13.84
C LYS A 357 -26.04 13.21 13.88
N ARG A 358 -26.63 12.57 14.90
CA ARG A 358 -28.10 12.30 14.97
C ARG A 358 -28.56 11.84 16.38
N PHE A 359 -29.80 12.16 16.74
CA PHE A 359 -30.49 11.72 17.97
C PHE A 359 -31.37 10.48 17.68
N SER A 360 -31.18 9.38 18.41
CA SER A 360 -32.04 8.17 18.35
C SER A 360 -32.15 7.54 19.74
N GLN A 361 -33.33 6.99 20.06
CA GLN A 361 -33.59 6.27 21.32
C GLN A 361 -33.61 4.77 21.00
N GLU A 362 -32.59 4.03 21.44
CA GLU A 362 -32.39 2.61 21.09
C GLU A 362 -32.04 1.75 22.33
N SER A 363 -32.41 0.47 22.27
CA SER A 363 -32.14 -0.51 23.36
C SER A 363 -30.73 -1.10 23.24
N ILE A 364 -29.84 -0.80 24.18
CA ILE A 364 -28.46 -1.33 24.25
C ILE A 364 -28.40 -2.53 25.20
N HIS A 365 -27.66 -3.58 24.81
CA HIS A 365 -27.33 -4.72 25.67
C HIS A 365 -25.91 -4.56 26.23
N TRP A 366 -25.78 -4.61 27.56
CA TRP A 366 -24.48 -4.63 28.26
C TRP A 366 -23.94 -6.06 28.30
N ARG A 367 -22.63 -6.24 28.09
CA ARG A 367 -21.92 -7.49 28.37
C ARG A 367 -20.83 -7.26 29.41
#